data_AF-A0A1G9WKN0-F1
#
_entry.id   AF-A0A1G9WKN0-F1
#
_cell.length_a   1.000
_cell.length_b   1.000
_cell.length_c   1.000
_cell.angle_alpha   90.00
_cell.angle_beta   90.00
_cell.angle_gamma   90.00
#
_symmetry.space_group_name_H-M   'P 1'
#
loop_
_entity.id
_entity.type
_entity.pdbx_description
1 polymer ?
#
loop_
_entity_poly.entity_id
_entity_poly.type
_entity_poly.pdbx_seq_one_letter_code
_entity_poly.pdbx_strand_id
1 'polypeptide(L)' 'MSANAQHELYYIKQELQSIINEIESIAAGIDRGFEGIGNEKCASKLYKIADHYRDVKRKLNNIDTSKVKEESTNSTSRA' A
#
# COMPACT_ATOMS: atom_id res chain seq x y z
N MET A 1 -13.65 11.39 10.76
CA MET A 1 -12.79 10.20 10.85
C MET A 1 -12.14 10.24 12.21
N SER A 2 -12.18 9.15 12.98
CA SER A 2 -11.53 9.12 14.29
C SER A 2 -10.02 9.33 14.15
N ALA A 3 -9.37 9.85 15.19
CA ALA A 3 -7.92 9.91 15.26
C ALA A 3 -7.28 8.52 15.06
N ASN A 4 -7.95 7.46 15.52
CA ASN A 4 -7.53 6.09 15.32
C ASN A 4 -7.54 5.70 13.83
N ALA A 5 -8.61 5.98 13.08
CA ALA A 5 -8.68 5.67 11.66
C ALA A 5 -7.66 6.44 10.81
N GLN A 6 -7.33 7.69 11.20
CA GLN A 6 -6.24 8.43 10.56
C GLN A 6 -4.87 7.78 10.80
N HIS A 7 -4.67 7.28 12.02
CA HIS A 7 -3.45 6.58 12.40
C HIS A 7 -3.32 5.23 11.69
N GLU A 8 -4.40 4.47 11.57
CA GLU A 8 -4.45 3.22 10.80
C GLU A 8 -4.15 3.46 9.33
N LEU A 9 -4.76 4.48 8.69
CA LEU A 9 -4.46 4.83 7.31
C LEU A 9 -2.99 5.23 7.12
N TYR A 10 -2.40 5.91 8.10
CA TYR A 10 -0.98 6.22 8.10
C TYR A 10 -0.12 4.95 8.11
N TYR A 11 -0.40 3.99 8.99
CA TYR A 11 0.33 2.73 9.02
C TYR A 11 0.17 1.92 7.74
N ILE A 12 -1.04 1.82 7.19
CA ILE A 12 -1.29 1.14 5.92
C ILE A 12 -0.42 1.72 4.80
N LYS A 13 -0.25 3.06 4.75
CA LYS A 13 0.61 3.72 3.77
C LYS A 13 2.10 3.40 3.97
N GLN A 14 2.54 3.25 5.22
CA GLN A 14 3.93 2.88 5.55
C GLN A 14 4.21 1.42 5.19
N GLU A 15 3.35 0.50 5.64
CA GLU A 15 3.45 -0.93 5.32
C GLU A 15 3.44 -1.17 3.81
N LEU A 16 2.56 -0.49 3.08
CA LEU A 16 2.53 -0.57 1.62
C LEU A 16 3.85 -0.09 0.97
N GLN A 17 4.50 0.94 1.54
CA GLN A 17 5.80 1.37 1.06
C GLN A 17 6.89 0.33 1.33
N SER A 18 6.88 -0.31 2.51
CA SER A 18 7.81 -1.40 2.84
C SER A 18 7.66 -2.57 1.86
N ILE A 19 6.43 -2.99 1.56
CA ILE A 19 6.14 -4.04 0.58
C ILE A 19 6.65 -3.66 -0.81
N ILE A 20 6.43 -2.42 -1.27
CA ILE A 20 6.96 -1.94 -2.55
C ILE A 20 8.48 -2.08 -2.57
N ASN A 21 9.17 -1.62 -1.52
CA ASN A 21 10.63 -1.68 -1.44
C ASN A 21 11.15 -3.13 -1.46
N GLU A 22 10.47 -4.04 -0.76
CA GLU A 22 10.82 -5.46 -0.74
C GLU A 22 10.68 -6.10 -2.12
N ILE A 23 9.60 -5.82 -2.84
CA ILE A 23 9.38 -6.33 -4.21
C ILE A 23 10.50 -5.84 -5.13
N GLU A 24 10.90 -4.58 -5.02
CA GLU A 24 11.99 -4.02 -5.84
C GLU A 24 13.35 -4.60 -5.51
N SER A 25 13.61 -4.86 -4.23
CA SER A 25 14.81 -5.54 -3.76
C SER A 25 14.90 -6.96 -4.32
N ILE A 26 13.79 -7.71 -4.28
CA ILE A 26 13.70 -9.05 -4.85
C ILE A 26 13.89 -9.00 -6.37
N ALA A 27 13.24 -8.05 -7.06
CA ALA A 27 13.37 -7.88 -8.51
C ALA A 27 14.83 -7.60 -8.92
N ALA A 28 15.50 -6.71 -8.19
CA ALA A 28 16.92 -6.39 -8.42
C ALA A 28 17.83 -7.59 -8.14
N GLY A 29 17.54 -8.37 -7.09
CA GLY A 29 18.24 -9.61 -6.79
C GLY A 29 18.07 -10.66 -7.88
N ILE A 30 16.88 -10.78 -8.47
CA ILE A 30 16.60 -11.68 -9.59
C ILE A 30 17.34 -11.24 -10.85
N ASP A 31 17.26 -9.96 -11.19
CA ASP A 31 17.87 -9.41 -12.40
C ASP A 31 19.39 -9.60 -12.41
N ARG A 32 20.04 -9.38 -11.26
CA ARG A 32 21.52 -9.40 -11.15
C ARG A 32 22.10 -10.73 -10.65
N GLY A 33 21.34 -11.50 -9.88
CA GLY A 33 21.81 -12.68 -9.16
C GLY A 33 21.57 -14.01 -9.86
N PHE A 34 20.75 -14.04 -10.91
CA PHE A 34 20.50 -15.24 -11.69
C PHE A 34 21.09 -15.11 -13.09
N GLU A 35 22.12 -15.90 -13.40
CA GLU A 35 22.59 -16.09 -14.77
C GLU A 35 21.68 -17.09 -15.50
N GLY A 36 21.03 -16.66 -16.57
CA GLY A 36 20.15 -17.51 -17.38
C GLY A 36 19.30 -16.72 -18.36
N ILE A 37 18.37 -17.41 -19.03
CA ILE A 37 17.37 -16.78 -19.90
C ILE A 37 16.10 -16.53 -19.07
N GLY A 38 15.61 -15.29 -19.02
CA GLY A 38 14.30 -14.95 -18.45
C GLY A 38 14.34 -14.32 -17.06
N ASN A 39 15.51 -14.13 -16.46
CA ASN A 39 15.68 -13.34 -15.24
C ASN A 39 15.19 -11.90 -15.46
N GLU A 40 15.47 -11.32 -16.62
CA GLU A 40 15.03 -9.98 -17.02
C GLU A 40 13.49 -9.89 -17.12
N LYS A 41 12.85 -10.96 -17.61
CA LYS A 41 11.37 -11.03 -17.71
C LYS A 41 10.74 -11.19 -16.33
N CYS A 42 11.33 -12.02 -15.48
CA CYS A 42 10.86 -12.22 -14.10
C CYS A 42 10.98 -10.91 -13.29
N ALA A 43 12.15 -10.27 -13.31
CA ALA A 43 12.37 -8.98 -12.66
C ALA A 43 11.40 -7.91 -13.19
N SER A 44 11.21 -7.83 -14.52
CA SER A 44 10.25 -6.91 -15.14
C SER A 44 8.81 -7.11 -14.65
N LYS A 45 8.39 -8.37 -14.41
CA LYS A 45 7.05 -8.64 -13.85
C LYS A 45 6.92 -8.15 -12.42
N LEU A 46 7.95 -8.32 -11.59
CA LEU A 46 7.97 -7.80 -10.22
C LEU A 46 7.95 -6.27 -10.19
N TYR A 47 8.73 -5.60 -11.05
CA TYR A 47 8.68 -4.14 -11.16
C TYR A 47 7.28 -3.63 -11.55
N LYS A 48 6.58 -4.32 -12.46
CA LYS A 48 5.18 -3.96 -12.81
C LYS A 48 4.22 -4.10 -11.62
N ILE A 49 4.45 -5.07 -10.74
CA ILE A 49 3.67 -5.23 -9.51
C ILE A 49 3.99 -4.10 -8.53
N ALA A 50 5.27 -3.74 -8.35
CA ALA A 50 5.67 -2.60 -7.55
C ALA A 50 5.02 -1.29 -8.04
N ASP A 51 4.99 -1.07 -9.36
CA ASP A 51 4.33 0.10 -9.97
C ASP A 51 2.82 0.13 -9.71
N HIS A 52 2.16 -1.02 -9.80
CA HIS A 52 0.75 -1.12 -9.42
C HIS A 52 0.52 -0.69 -7.97
N TYR A 53 1.36 -1.14 -7.03
CA TYR A 53 1.24 -0.74 -5.63
C TYR A 53 1.62 0.72 -5.37
N ARG A 54 2.53 1.31 -6.15
CA ARG A 54 2.76 2.77 -6.14
C ARG A 54 1.51 3.54 -6.51
N ASP A 55 0.78 3.07 -7.52
CA ASP A 55 -0.49 3.67 -7.91
C ASP A 55 -1.56 3.55 -6.82
N VAL A 56 -1.65 2.40 -6.15
CA VAL A 56 -2.52 2.22 -4.98
C VAL A 56 -2.13 3.19 -3.86
N LYS A 57 -0.84 3.29 -3.53
CA LYS A 57 -0.35 4.22 -2.51
C LYS A 57 -0.69 5.67 -2.84
N ARG A 58 -0.54 6.06 -4.11
CA ARG A 58 -0.92 7.40 -4.60
C ARG A 58 -2.42 7.67 -4.39
N LYS A 59 -3.28 6.69 -4.68
CA LYS A 59 -4.72 6.80 -4.39
C LYS A 59 -5.01 6.93 -2.90
N LEU A 60 -4.33 6.15 -2.05
CA LEU A 60 -4.45 6.26 -0.58
C LEU A 60 -4.00 7.63 -0.06
N ASN A 61 -2.96 8.22 -0.64
CA ASN A 61 -2.49 9.56 -0.30
C ASN A 61 -3.51 10.66 -0.65
N ASN A 62 -4.33 10.42 -1.67
CA ASN A 62 -5.36 11.36 -2.12
C ASN A 62 -6.70 11.19 -1.38
N ILE A 63 -6.80 10.28 -0.41
CA ILE A 63 -8.01 10.15 0.41
C ILE A 63 -8.14 11.39 1.29
N ASP A 64 -9.21 12.13 1.06
CA ASP A 64 -9.63 13.25 1.90
C ASP A 64 -10.31 12.72 3.17
N THR A 65 -9.53 12.56 4.22
CA THR A 65 -9.97 12.03 5.52
C THR A 65 -10.91 12.98 6.27
N SER A 66 -10.99 14.25 5.86
CA SER A 66 -11.90 15.25 6.46
C SER A 66 -13.37 14.99 6.11
N LYS A 67 -13.63 14.26 5.01
CA LYS A 67 -14.99 13.97 4.50
C LYS A 67 -15.62 12.71 5.07
N VAL A 68 -14.88 11.91 5.82
CA VAL A 68 -15.40 10.69 6.46
C VAL A 68 -16.12 11.10 7.74
N LYS A 69 -17.46 11.17 7.70
CA LYS A 69 -18.30 11.36 8.90
C LYS A 69 -18.29 10.07 9.72
N GLU A 70 -18.06 10.18 11.02
CA GLU A 70 -18.38 9.07 11.93
C GLU A 70 -19.90 8.92 11.93
N GLU A 71 -20.40 7.74 11.57
CA GLU A 71 -21.77 7.39 11.88
C GLU A 71 -21.84 7.26 13.41
N SER A 72 -22.34 8.31 14.06
CA SER A 72 -22.66 8.27 15.48
C SER A 72 -23.60 7.09 15.72
N THR A 73 -23.10 6.06 16.39
CA THR A 73 -23.93 4.98 16.91
C THR A 73 -25.00 5.60 17.80
N ASN A 74 -26.24 5.53 17.32
CA ASN A 74 -27.44 6.00 17.99
C ASN A 74 -27.57 5.23 19.32
N SER A 75 -27.00 5.74 20.40
CA SER A 75 -27.29 5.29 21.75
C SER A 75 -28.73 5.66 22.07
N THR A 76 -29.64 4.75 21.73
CA THR A 76 -31.01 4.76 22.27
C THR A 76 -30.93 4.41 23.75
N SER A 77 -30.59 5.40 24.57
CA SER A 77 -31.03 5.47 25.96
C SER A 77 -32.52 5.85 25.90
N ARG A 78 -33.39 4.87 26.11
CA ARG A 78 -34.78 5.14 26.49
C ARG A 78 -34.94 4.77 27.96
N ALA A 79 -35.55 5.72 28.66
CA ALA A 79 -35.90 5.77 30.07
C ALA A 79 -36.72 4.57 30.54
#